data_AF-A0A2H6IP06-F1
#
_entry.id   AF-A0A2H6IP06-F1
#
_cell.length_a   1.000
_cell.length_b   1.000
_cell.length_c   1.000
_cell.angle_alpha   90.00
_cell.angle_beta   90.00
_cell.angle_gamma   90.00
#
_symmetry.space_group_name_H-M   'P 1'
#
loop_
_entity.id
_entity.type
_entity.pdbx_description
1 polymer ?
#
loop_
_entity_poly.entity_id
_entity_poly.type
_entity_poly.pdbx_seq_one_letter_code
_entity_poly.pdbx_strand_id
1 'polypeptide(L)' 'MSTAVNKKKVSDLTVGELKSLIRDTIHEVIDPDYGLELRPEVERALQKSVTSKKRTPVEKVAAELGLKW' A
#
# COMPACT_ATOMS: atom_id res chain seq x y z
N MET A 1 10.42 4.45 0.04
CA MET A 1 11.72 4.37 -0.69
C MET A 1 12.85 4.94 0.15
N SER A 2 13.75 4.10 0.65
CA SER A 2 14.94 4.56 1.38
C SER A 2 15.87 5.32 0.42
N THR A 3 16.30 6.51 0.81
CA THR A 3 17.19 7.40 0.04
C THR A 3 18.54 6.75 -0.33
N ALA A 4 18.88 5.60 0.27
CA ALA A 4 20.07 4.80 -0.05
C ALA A 4 20.05 4.17 -1.45
N VAL A 5 18.88 3.87 -2.03
CA VAL A 5 18.76 3.27 -3.39
C VAL A 5 19.20 4.26 -4.48
N ASN A 6 19.09 5.56 -4.22
CA ASN A 6 19.28 6.63 -5.20
C ASN A 6 20.76 6.93 -5.55
N LYS A 7 21.73 6.17 -5.01
CA LYS A 7 23.17 6.39 -5.23
C LYS A 7 23.87 5.27 -6.01
N LYS A 8 23.18 4.17 -6.35
CA LYS A 8 23.80 3.05 -7.10
C LYS A 8 23.92 3.43 -8.58
N LYS A 9 25.11 3.30 -9.18
CA LYS A 9 25.26 3.55 -10.62
C LYS A 9 24.66 2.39 -11.40
N VAL A 10 24.08 2.71 -12.56
CA VAL A 10 23.54 1.70 -13.49
C VAL A 10 24.63 0.76 -13.99
N SER A 11 25.86 1.26 -14.16
CA SER A 11 27.05 0.47 -14.56
C SER A 11 27.40 -0.64 -13.57
N ASP A 12 26.95 -0.52 -12.32
CA ASP A 12 27.30 -1.42 -11.24
C ASP A 12 26.22 -2.51 -11.05
N LEU A 13 25.17 -2.49 -11.87
CA LEU A 13 24.11 -3.51 -11.89
C LEU A 13 24.49 -4.65 -12.83
N THR A 14 24.28 -5.87 -12.36
CA THR A 14 24.15 -7.02 -13.25
C THR A 14 22.92 -6.87 -14.15
N VAL A 15 22.92 -7.57 -15.29
CA VAL A 15 21.75 -7.61 -16.20
C VAL A 15 20.48 -8.07 -15.47
N GLY A 16 20.61 -8.99 -14.50
CA GLY A 16 19.49 -9.47 -13.70
C GLY A 16 18.90 -8.38 -12.80
N GLU A 17 19.76 -7.65 -12.08
CA GLU A 17 19.33 -6.54 -11.23
C GLU A 17 18.69 -5.41 -12.03
N LEU A 18 19.24 -5.07 -13.21
CA LEU A 18 18.66 -4.06 -14.08
C LEU A 18 17.27 -4.47 -14.58
N LYS A 19 17.09 -5.74 -14.98
CA LYS A 19 15.78 -6.26 -15.37
C LYS A 19 14.77 -6.23 -14.22
N SER A 20 15.21 -6.50 -12.99
CA SER A 20 14.35 -6.39 -11.80
C SER A 20 13.94 -4.94 -11.58
N LEU A 21 14.89 -4.01 -11.56
CA LEU A 21 14.61 -2.59 -11.34
C LEU A 21 13.60 -2.03 -12.34
N ILE A 22 13.75 -2.35 -13.64
CA ILE A 22 12.80 -1.92 -14.68
C ILE A 22 11.43 -2.53 -14.43
N ARG A 23 11.36 -3.82 -14.12
CA ARG A 23 10.12 -4.52 -13.84
C ARG A 23 9.40 -3.91 -12.63
N ASP A 24 10.12 -3.68 -11.54
CA ASP A 24 9.57 -3.14 -10.30
C ASP A 24 9.05 -1.71 -10.56
N THR A 25 9.82 -0.90 -11.29
CA THR A 25 9.39 0.45 -11.70
C THR A 25 8.10 0.43 -12.53
N ILE A 26 7.97 -0.51 -13.48
CA ILE A 26 6.75 -0.63 -14.29
C ILE A 26 5.56 -1.03 -13.41
N HIS A 27 5.75 -1.97 -12.48
CA HIS A 27 4.67 -2.38 -11.59
C HIS A 27 4.25 -1.26 -10.64
N GLU A 28 5.18 -0.48 -10.07
CA GLU A 28 4.86 0.70 -9.25
C GLU A 28 4.06 1.78 -10.02
N VAL A 29 4.26 1.89 -11.34
CA VAL A 29 3.48 2.81 -12.18
C VAL A 29 2.06 2.31 -12.42
N ILE A 30 1.88 1.00 -12.56
CA ILE A 30 0.56 0.38 -12.80
C ILE A 30 -0.25 0.29 -11.51
N ASP A 31 0.43 -0.09 -10.42
CA ASP A 31 -0.12 -0.27 -9.09
C ASP A 31 0.71 0.55 -8.09
N PRO A 32 0.20 1.71 -7.63
CA PRO A 32 0.88 2.55 -6.65
C PRO A 32 1.20 1.84 -5.33
N ASP A 33 0.46 0.77 -5.02
CA ASP A 33 0.63 -0.03 -3.81
C ASP A 33 1.48 -1.29 -4.07
N TYR A 34 2.09 -1.44 -5.24
CA TYR A 34 2.95 -2.59 -5.56
C TYR A 34 4.04 -2.78 -4.49
N GLY A 35 4.03 -3.94 -3.82
CA GLY A 35 4.95 -4.25 -2.72
C GLY A 35 4.54 -3.71 -1.35
N LEU A 36 3.39 -3.02 -1.25
CA LEU A 36 2.75 -2.53 -0.03
C LEU A 36 1.43 -3.28 0.25
N GLU A 37 1.39 -4.56 -0.09
CA GLU A 37 0.20 -5.39 0.05
C GLU A 37 -0.30 -5.50 1.49
N LEU A 38 -1.62 -5.65 1.63
CA LEU A 38 -2.23 -5.86 2.94
C LEU A 38 -1.72 -7.14 3.58
N ARG A 39 -1.42 -7.06 4.89
CA ARG A 39 -1.10 -8.25 5.67
C ARG A 39 -2.34 -9.18 5.72
N PRO A 40 -2.17 -10.52 5.69
CA PRO A 40 -3.29 -11.46 5.59
C PRO A 40 -4.36 -11.32 6.69
N GLU A 41 -3.98 -10.88 7.88
CA GLU A 41 -4.90 -10.60 8.98
C GLU A 41 -5.76 -9.35 8.74
N VAL A 42 -5.20 -8.31 8.10
CA VAL A 42 -5.93 -7.08 7.75
C VAL A 42 -6.92 -7.37 6.65
N GLU A 43 -6.50 -8.08 5.60
CA GLU A 43 -7.37 -8.52 4.51
C GLU A 43 -8.57 -9.33 5.05
N ARG A 44 -8.32 -10.30 5.94
CA ARG A 44 -9.39 -11.09 6.58
C ARG A 44 -10.32 -10.23 7.44
N ALA A 45 -9.80 -9.23 8.15
CA ALA A 45 -10.62 -8.32 8.95
C ALA A 45 -11.51 -7.45 8.05
N LEU A 46 -10.97 -6.94 6.94
CA LEU A 46 -11.72 -6.17 5.95
C LEU A 46 -12.81 -7.03 5.29
N GLN A 47 -12.50 -8.27 4.91
CA GLN A 47 -13.48 -9.17 4.32
C GLN A 47 -14.67 -9.43 5.27
N LYS A 48 -14.40 -9.62 6.57
CA LYS A 48 -15.43 -9.73 7.60
C LYS A 48 -16.22 -8.42 7.78
N SER A 49 -15.55 -7.27 7.69
CA SER A 49 -16.19 -5.96 7.81
C SER A 49 -17.15 -5.69 6.65
N VAL A 50 -16.70 -5.94 5.41
CA VAL A 50 -17.50 -5.75 4.19
C VAL A 50 -18.77 -6.60 4.21
N THR A 51 -18.66 -7.85 4.67
CA THR A 51 -19.79 -8.78 4.76
C THR A 51 -20.72 -8.53 5.95
N SER A 52 -20.27 -7.77 6.95
CA SER A 52 -21.11 -7.38 8.08
C SER A 52 -22.23 -6.44 7.62
N LYS A 53 -23.42 -6.56 8.22
CA LYS A 53 -24.54 -5.61 8.06
C LYS A 53 -24.61 -4.58 9.19
N LYS A 54 -23.80 -4.73 10.24
CA LYS A 54 -23.76 -3.80 11.36
C LYS A 54 -23.09 -2.50 10.90
N ARG A 55 -23.74 -1.36 11.12
CA ARG A 55 -23.21 -0.03 10.78
C ARG A 55 -23.26 0.86 12.01
N THR A 56 -22.31 1.78 12.09
CA THR A 56 -22.29 2.83 13.11
C THR A 56 -22.80 4.12 12.44
N PRO A 57 -23.76 4.85 13.05
CA PRO A 57 -24.19 6.14 12.54
C PRO A 57 -23.03 7.12 12.44
N VAL A 58 -23.00 7.90 11.37
CA VAL A 58 -21.88 8.78 11.05
C VAL A 58 -21.76 9.95 12.04
N GLU A 59 -22.88 10.39 12.60
CA GLU A 59 -22.96 11.42 13.64
C GLU A 59 -22.23 10.98 14.91
N LYS A 60 -22.35 9.69 15.26
CA LYS A 60 -21.66 9.12 16.42
C LYS A 60 -20.14 9.06 16.17
N VAL A 61 -19.72 8.67 14.97
CA VAL A 61 -18.31 8.62 14.60
C VAL A 61 -17.72 10.03 14.57
N ALA A 62 -18.44 11.01 14.02
CA ALA A 62 -18.02 12.41 14.00
C ALA A 62 -17.84 12.97 15.42
N ALA A 63 -18.78 12.69 16.33
CA ALA A 63 -18.66 13.09 17.73
C ALA A 63 -17.43 12.48 18.43
N GLU A 64 -17.16 11.18 18.21
CA GLU A 64 -15.97 10.50 18.76
C GLU A 64 -14.65 11.07 18.21
N LEU A 65 -14.65 11.52 16.96
CA LEU A 65 -13.48 12.11 16.30
C LEU A 65 -13.37 13.63 16.49
N GLY A 66 -14.31 14.27 17.21
CA GLY A 66 -14.33 15.72 17.41
C GLY A 66 -14.61 16.52 16.13
N LEU A 67 -15.27 15.92 15.14
CA LEU A 67 -15.62 16.53 13.87
C LEU A 67 -17.03 17.14 13.94
N LYS A 68 -17.23 18.28 13.28
CA LYS A 68 -18.59 18.82 13.04
C LYS A 68 -19.23 18.08 11.87
N TRP A 69 -20.45 17.59 12.08
CA TRP A 69 -21.25 16.86 11.09
C TRP A 69 -22.53 17.64 10.78
#